data_AF-A0A4V1WY82-F1
#
_entry.id   AF-A0A4V1WY82-F1
#
_cell.length_a   1.000
_cell.length_b   1.000
_cell.length_c   1.000
_cell.angle_alpha   90.00
_cell.angle_beta   90.00
_cell.angle_gamma   90.00
#
_symmetry.space_group_name_H-M   'P 1'
#
loop_
_entity.id
_entity.type
_entity.pdbx_description
1 polymer ?
#
loop_
_entity_poly.entity_id
_entity_poly.type
_entity_poly.pdbx_seq_one_letter_code
_entity_poly.pdbx_strand_id
1 'polypeptide(L)'
;MTKVTKVDATVSGTSFAAPQVAGVIATYLSHAETSEQWNGLTGVKRVQEIQKYLISNKSSWIESGAKDPDGYDLRVVWNGAKEEDHKSSGANGYSDSAAPEPAPAQPQGKALTVILQKAYEVTYGIDHNPAMGPHPLPKIEKDIWSWRYFATDQGVSKLCDLEALSADVSLEKDPRDSNKPPFPTGTVEMKDLHGQDCTYKNADWGNPGTLWCGDVGIACRGENMKNDVEMKDCGKMDDAVDTTVYQQPVVVCEW
;
A
#
# COMPACT_ATOMS: atom_id res chain seq x y z
N MET A 1 -1.47 33.28 -7.33
CA MET A 1 -1.68 31.81 -7.30
C MET A 1 -1.06 31.22 -8.55
N THR A 2 0.08 30.56 -8.40
CA THR A 2 0.77 29.90 -9.52
C THR A 2 0.35 28.43 -9.50
N LYS A 3 -0.31 27.98 -10.56
CA LYS A 3 -0.72 26.58 -10.73
C LYS A 3 0.55 25.74 -10.90
N VAL A 4 0.85 24.84 -9.96
CA VAL A 4 1.91 23.85 -10.14
C VAL A 4 1.33 22.74 -11.01
N THR A 5 1.73 22.70 -12.28
CA THR A 5 1.41 21.61 -13.20
C THR A 5 2.39 20.48 -12.94
N LYS A 6 1.90 19.30 -12.52
CA LYS A 6 2.72 18.09 -12.39
C LYS A 6 3.26 17.74 -13.79
N VAL A 7 4.57 17.73 -13.93
CA VAL A 7 5.24 17.26 -15.15
C VAL A 7 5.61 15.80 -14.90
N ASP A 8 4.79 14.89 -15.40
CA ASP A 8 5.15 13.46 -15.41
C ASP A 8 6.27 13.29 -16.44
N ALA A 9 7.51 13.24 -15.96
CA ALA A 9 8.68 13.02 -16.79
C ALA A 9 8.87 11.52 -16.99
N THR A 10 8.83 11.05 -18.24
CA THR A 10 9.28 9.69 -18.58
C THR A 10 10.78 9.62 -18.40
N VAL A 11 11.23 8.95 -17.34
CA VAL A 11 12.65 8.78 -17.04
C VAL A 11 13.08 7.36 -17.43
N SER A 12 14.13 7.24 -18.23
CA SER A 12 14.74 5.97 -18.62
C SER A 12 16.08 5.75 -17.92
N GLY A 13 16.38 4.49 -17.59
CA GLY A 13 17.65 4.12 -16.95
C GLY A 13 17.56 2.77 -16.28
N THR A 14 18.69 2.07 -16.19
CA THR A 14 18.78 0.76 -15.51
C THR A 14 18.49 0.85 -14.01
N SER A 15 18.67 2.03 -13.40
CA SER A 15 18.22 2.34 -12.04
C SER A 15 16.72 2.16 -11.86
N PHE A 16 15.95 2.38 -12.92
CA PHE A 16 14.51 2.15 -12.94
C PHE A 16 14.14 0.73 -13.32
N ALA A 17 15.08 -0.14 -13.74
CA ALA A 17 14.86 -1.57 -14.00
C ALA A 17 15.15 -2.45 -12.76
N ALA A 18 16.06 -1.96 -11.89
CA ALA A 18 16.44 -2.63 -10.65
C ALA A 18 15.25 -2.93 -9.69
N PRO A 19 14.33 -1.98 -9.41
CA PRO A 19 13.21 -2.25 -8.51
C PRO A 19 12.22 -3.29 -9.07
N GLN A 20 12.00 -3.38 -10.38
CA GLN A 20 11.14 -4.43 -10.94
C GLN A 20 11.78 -5.80 -10.80
N VAL A 21 13.08 -5.93 -11.07
CA VAL A 21 13.80 -7.20 -10.86
C VAL A 21 13.76 -7.62 -9.40
N ALA A 22 13.93 -6.67 -8.47
CA ALA A 22 13.80 -6.94 -7.04
C ALA A 22 12.39 -7.42 -6.66
N GLY A 23 11.34 -6.80 -7.22
CA GLY A 23 9.95 -7.22 -7.04
C GLY A 23 9.69 -8.64 -7.53
N VAL A 24 10.17 -8.99 -8.72
CA VAL A 24 10.05 -10.35 -9.26
C VAL A 24 10.75 -11.37 -8.35
N ILE A 25 11.99 -11.10 -7.94
CA ILE A 25 12.72 -12.00 -7.02
C ILE A 25 11.96 -12.15 -5.69
N ALA A 26 11.38 -11.07 -5.17
CA ALA A 26 10.58 -11.12 -3.94
C ALA A 26 9.35 -12.03 -4.10
N THR A 27 8.67 -11.99 -5.24
CA THR A 27 7.55 -12.92 -5.54
C THR A 27 7.99 -14.38 -5.51
N TYR A 28 9.16 -14.71 -6.09
CA TYR A 28 9.68 -16.09 -6.04
C TYR A 28 10.13 -16.54 -4.65
N LEU A 29 10.47 -15.59 -3.78
CA LEU A 29 10.81 -15.87 -2.38
C LEU A 29 9.57 -16.14 -1.53
N SER A 30 8.43 -15.52 -1.85
CA SER A 30 7.21 -15.55 -1.03
C SER A 30 6.13 -16.50 -1.53
N HIS A 31 6.10 -16.83 -2.83
CA HIS A 31 5.01 -17.61 -3.42
C HIS A 31 5.11 -19.10 -3.04
N ALA A 32 4.04 -19.64 -2.45
CA ALA A 32 4.03 -21.00 -1.90
C ALA A 32 4.46 -22.07 -2.92
N GLU A 33 3.96 -21.99 -4.16
CA GLU A 33 4.25 -22.98 -5.21
C GLU A 33 5.72 -22.99 -5.67
N THR A 34 6.44 -21.88 -5.53
CA THR A 34 7.87 -21.79 -5.92
C THR A 34 8.80 -21.84 -4.72
N SER A 35 8.31 -21.51 -3.52
CA SER A 35 9.08 -21.54 -2.28
C SER A 35 9.67 -22.92 -1.98
N GLU A 36 8.94 -23.99 -2.34
CA GLU A 36 9.38 -25.36 -2.14
C GLU A 36 10.58 -25.75 -3.02
N GLN A 37 10.71 -25.13 -4.20
CA GLN A 37 11.82 -25.37 -5.12
C GLN A 37 13.17 -24.90 -4.54
N TRP A 38 13.12 -24.00 -3.55
CA TRP A 38 14.28 -23.40 -2.91
C TRP A 38 14.48 -23.89 -1.46
N ASN A 39 13.74 -24.90 -1.04
CA ASN A 39 13.86 -25.49 0.30
C ASN A 39 15.28 -26.04 0.50
N GLY A 40 15.94 -25.59 1.56
CA GLY A 40 17.33 -25.93 1.88
C GLY A 40 18.39 -24.90 1.42
N LEU A 41 18.02 -23.93 0.59
CA LEU A 41 18.88 -22.78 0.24
C LEU A 41 18.55 -21.58 1.12
N THR A 42 19.53 -20.79 1.54
CA THR A 42 19.30 -19.58 2.36
C THR A 42 20.13 -18.39 1.85
N GLY A 43 19.68 -17.18 2.21
CA GLY A 43 20.39 -15.93 1.91
C GLY A 43 20.76 -15.76 0.44
N VAL A 44 22.01 -15.38 0.18
CA VAL A 44 22.53 -15.10 -1.18
C VAL A 44 22.42 -16.31 -2.12
N LYS A 45 22.63 -17.54 -1.62
CA LYS A 45 22.55 -18.75 -2.45
C LYS A 45 21.15 -18.97 -3.02
N ARG A 46 20.12 -18.65 -2.23
CA ARG A 46 18.72 -18.72 -2.68
C ARG A 46 18.45 -17.71 -3.79
N VAL A 47 18.89 -16.46 -3.60
CA VAL A 47 18.72 -15.40 -4.61
C VAL A 47 19.45 -15.74 -5.92
N GLN A 48 20.65 -16.31 -5.84
CA GLN A 48 21.41 -16.74 -7.03
C GLN A 48 20.70 -17.85 -7.82
N GLU A 49 20.08 -18.81 -7.14
CA GLU A 49 19.33 -19.88 -7.83
C GLU A 49 18.02 -19.35 -8.44
N ILE A 50 17.33 -18.43 -7.76
CA ILE A 50 16.17 -17.72 -8.34
C ILE A 50 16.58 -16.95 -9.59
N GLN A 51 17.71 -16.23 -9.54
CA GLN A 51 18.21 -15.50 -10.70
C GLN A 51 18.53 -16.44 -11.88
N LYS A 52 19.18 -17.59 -11.62
CA LYS A 52 19.44 -18.60 -12.66
C LYS A 52 18.13 -19.15 -13.23
N TYR A 53 17.13 -19.36 -12.39
CA TYR A 53 15.81 -19.82 -12.80
C TYR A 53 15.13 -18.80 -13.71
N LEU A 54 15.09 -17.52 -13.31
CA LEU A 54 14.51 -16.40 -14.06
C LEU A 54 15.12 -16.20 -15.46
N ILE A 55 16.40 -16.51 -15.61
CA ILE A 55 17.12 -16.43 -16.89
C ILE A 55 16.84 -17.67 -17.76
N SER A 56 16.35 -18.76 -17.16
CA SER A 56 16.12 -20.02 -17.87
C SER A 56 14.78 -20.04 -18.60
N ASN A 57 14.65 -20.92 -19.59
CA ASN A 57 13.37 -21.17 -20.27
C ASN A 57 12.29 -21.77 -19.35
N LYS A 58 12.62 -22.20 -18.12
CA LYS A 58 11.65 -22.82 -17.21
C LYS A 58 10.75 -21.80 -16.52
N SER A 59 11.24 -20.57 -16.36
CA SER A 59 10.53 -19.48 -15.71
C SER A 59 9.83 -18.56 -16.71
N SER A 60 9.75 -18.94 -17.98
CA SER A 60 9.32 -18.02 -19.02
C SER A 60 8.68 -18.76 -20.19
N TRP A 61 7.75 -18.11 -20.86
CA TRP A 61 7.22 -18.57 -22.15
C TRP A 61 7.39 -17.47 -23.20
N ILE A 62 7.22 -17.87 -24.45
CA ILE A 62 7.15 -16.92 -25.57
C ILE A 62 5.68 -16.57 -25.75
N GLU A 63 5.35 -15.29 -25.70
CA GLU A 63 4.02 -14.82 -26.01
C GLU A 63 3.82 -14.84 -27.54
N SER A 64 2.99 -15.76 -28.01
CA SER A 64 2.76 -15.97 -29.44
C SER A 64 2.13 -14.72 -30.08
N GLY A 65 2.86 -14.11 -31.01
CA GLY A 65 2.40 -12.93 -31.75
C GLY A 65 2.80 -11.59 -31.11
N ALA A 66 3.39 -11.60 -29.91
CA ALA A 66 3.98 -10.41 -29.31
C ALA A 66 5.46 -10.29 -29.68
N LYS A 67 5.84 -9.10 -30.12
CA LYS A 67 7.22 -8.73 -30.42
C LYS A 67 7.67 -7.65 -29.46
N ASP A 68 8.92 -7.72 -29.00
CA ASP A 68 9.53 -6.58 -28.34
C ASP A 68 9.74 -5.42 -29.34
N PRO A 69 10.09 -4.20 -28.88
CA PRO A 69 10.32 -3.06 -29.76
C PRO A 69 11.41 -3.27 -30.82
N ASP A 70 12.27 -4.28 -30.64
CA ASP A 70 13.35 -4.63 -31.56
C ASP A 70 12.97 -5.79 -32.51
N GLY A 71 11.73 -6.28 -32.44
CA GLY A 71 11.16 -7.29 -33.33
C GLY A 71 11.44 -8.75 -32.93
N TYR A 72 12.02 -8.99 -31.75
CA TYR A 72 12.22 -10.34 -31.22
C TYR A 72 10.97 -10.85 -30.53
N ASP A 73 10.81 -12.17 -30.46
CA ASP A 73 9.70 -12.79 -29.74
C ASP A 73 9.70 -12.36 -28.28
N LEU A 74 8.57 -11.83 -27.80
CA LEU A 74 8.46 -11.33 -26.44
C LEU A 74 8.49 -12.51 -25.46
N ARG A 75 9.50 -12.52 -24.60
CA ARG A 75 9.65 -13.50 -23.54
C ARG A 75 9.03 -12.96 -22.26
N VAL A 76 7.97 -13.61 -21.81
CA VAL A 76 7.31 -13.28 -20.55
C VAL A 76 7.88 -14.18 -19.46
N VAL A 77 8.43 -13.55 -18.42
CA VAL A 77 8.92 -14.25 -17.23
C VAL A 77 7.76 -14.40 -16.25
N TRP A 78 7.53 -15.62 -15.76
CA TRP A 78 6.51 -15.92 -14.78
C TRP A 78 6.71 -15.05 -13.54
N ASN A 79 5.66 -14.35 -13.16
CA ASN A 79 5.62 -13.38 -12.07
C ASN A 79 4.49 -13.68 -11.06
N GLY A 80 3.93 -14.90 -11.11
CA GLY A 80 2.75 -15.30 -10.34
C GLY A 80 1.49 -15.52 -11.20
N ALA A 81 1.43 -14.95 -12.41
CA ALA A 81 0.35 -15.20 -13.37
C ALA A 81 0.72 -16.35 -14.33
N LYS A 82 -0.25 -17.20 -14.69
CA LYS A 82 -0.08 -18.30 -15.64
C LYS A 82 -0.26 -17.82 -17.07
N GLU A 83 0.25 -18.57 -18.05
CA GLU A 83 0.13 -18.23 -19.48
C GLU A 83 -1.35 -18.01 -19.89
N GLU A 84 -2.27 -18.75 -19.28
CA GLU A 84 -3.70 -18.60 -19.50
C GLU A 84 -4.25 -17.24 -19.06
N ASP A 85 -3.73 -16.69 -17.94
CA ASP A 85 -4.13 -15.38 -17.42
C ASP A 85 -3.68 -14.25 -18.36
N HIS A 86 -2.56 -14.46 -19.05
CA HIS A 86 -2.07 -13.57 -20.09
C HIS A 86 -2.88 -13.67 -21.39
N LYS A 87 -3.40 -14.85 -21.75
CA LYS A 87 -4.25 -15.04 -22.95
C LYS A 87 -5.67 -14.48 -22.80
N SER A 88 -6.18 -14.35 -21.57
CA SER A 88 -7.50 -13.76 -21.30
C SER A 88 -7.53 -12.23 -21.31
N SER A 89 -6.37 -11.59 -21.40
CA SER A 89 -6.23 -10.13 -21.39
C SER A 89 -6.52 -9.56 -22.78
N GLY A 90 -7.79 -9.30 -23.09
CA GLY A 90 -8.19 -8.32 -24.11
C GLY A 90 -7.71 -8.57 -25.54
N ALA A 91 -7.90 -9.78 -26.08
CA ALA A 91 -7.83 -10.01 -27.52
C ALA A 91 -9.06 -9.36 -28.21
N ASN A 92 -9.05 -8.04 -28.44
CA ASN A 92 -9.78 -7.30 -29.49
C ASN A 92 -9.55 -5.79 -29.35
N GLY A 93 -8.65 -5.21 -30.16
CA GLY A 93 -8.43 -3.75 -30.26
C GLY A 93 -7.01 -3.37 -30.70
N TYR A 94 -6.58 -3.71 -31.92
CA TYR A 94 -6.59 -2.90 -33.15
C TYR A 94 -5.32 -2.04 -33.38
N SER A 95 -4.66 -2.39 -34.50
CA SER A 95 -3.67 -1.71 -35.37
C SER A 95 -3.11 -0.30 -35.06
N ASP A 96 -1.83 -0.18 -35.41
CA ASP A 96 -1.14 0.96 -36.05
C ASP A 96 -1.10 2.33 -35.34
N SER A 97 0.09 2.59 -34.77
CA SER A 97 0.87 3.82 -34.92
C SER A 97 0.25 5.14 -34.46
N ALA A 98 0.24 5.34 -33.15
CA ALA A 98 0.64 6.60 -32.50
C ALA A 98 1.21 6.24 -31.12
N ALA A 99 2.17 7.03 -30.60
CA ALA A 99 2.81 6.80 -29.31
C ALA A 99 1.79 6.42 -28.22
N PRO A 100 2.12 5.49 -27.28
CA PRO A 100 1.14 5.06 -26.30
C PRO A 100 0.72 6.25 -25.45
N GLU A 101 -0.49 6.73 -25.74
CA GLU A 101 -1.33 7.46 -24.82
C GLU A 101 -1.29 6.70 -23.48
N PRO A 102 -1.13 7.39 -22.33
CA PRO A 102 -1.05 6.71 -21.04
C PRO A 102 -2.19 5.70 -20.97
N ALA A 103 -1.84 4.43 -20.78
CA ALA A 103 -2.79 3.34 -20.80
C ALA A 103 -3.98 3.77 -19.94
N PRO A 104 -5.23 3.79 -20.48
CA PRO A 104 -6.38 4.08 -19.66
C PRO A 104 -6.30 3.13 -18.47
N ALA A 105 -6.37 3.69 -17.26
CA ALA A 105 -6.28 2.96 -16.02
C ALA A 105 -7.02 1.63 -16.20
N GLN A 106 -6.28 0.51 -16.07
CA GLN A 106 -6.94 -0.79 -15.94
C GLN A 106 -8.08 -0.60 -14.93
N PRO A 107 -9.28 -1.14 -15.15
CA PRO A 107 -10.40 -0.92 -14.23
C PRO A 107 -9.90 -1.28 -12.83
N GLN A 108 -9.61 -0.24 -12.05
CA GLN A 108 -8.96 -0.37 -10.78
C GLN A 108 -9.99 -1.04 -9.89
N GLY A 109 -9.71 -2.27 -9.43
CA GLY A 109 -10.51 -2.88 -8.37
C GLY A 109 -10.62 -1.87 -7.24
N LYS A 110 -11.81 -1.72 -6.67
CA LYS A 110 -12.00 -0.76 -5.58
C LYS A 110 -11.43 -1.37 -4.32
N ALA A 111 -10.86 -0.52 -3.46
CA ALA A 111 -10.34 -0.97 -2.19
C ALA A 111 -10.63 0.01 -1.05
N LEU A 112 -10.71 -0.57 0.15
CA LEU A 112 -10.65 0.10 1.42
C LEU A 112 -9.35 -0.32 2.10
N THR A 113 -8.56 0.62 2.58
CA THR A 113 -7.44 0.33 3.49
C THR A 113 -7.68 0.98 4.83
N VAL A 114 -7.31 0.26 5.90
CA VAL A 114 -7.40 0.74 7.28
C VAL A 114 -6.00 0.79 7.87
N ILE A 115 -5.64 1.97 8.37
CA ILE A 115 -4.31 2.30 8.86
C ILE A 115 -4.41 2.67 10.33
N LEU A 116 -3.55 2.07 11.16
CA LEU A 116 -3.33 2.56 12.52
C LEU A 116 -2.42 3.79 12.43
N GLN A 117 -2.85 4.89 13.04
CA GLN A 117 -2.09 6.11 13.14
C GLN A 117 -1.75 6.42 14.60
N LYS A 118 -0.51 6.84 14.82
CA LYS A 118 -0.05 7.53 16.02
C LYS A 118 0.33 8.95 15.64
N ALA A 119 -0.38 9.95 16.13
CA ALA A 119 0.04 11.34 16.08
C ALA A 119 0.65 11.72 17.43
N TYR A 120 1.86 12.25 17.41
CA TYR A 120 2.55 12.78 18.56
C TYR A 120 2.44 14.30 18.51
N GLU A 121 1.53 14.86 19.30
CA GLU A 121 1.31 16.31 19.35
C GLU A 121 2.16 16.93 20.46
N VAL A 122 2.92 17.96 20.08
CA VAL A 122 3.67 18.80 21.01
C VAL A 122 3.07 20.19 21.06
N THR A 123 2.51 20.55 22.21
CA THR A 123 2.03 21.92 22.45
C THR A 123 3.07 22.72 23.23
N TYR A 124 3.45 23.88 22.71
CA TYR A 124 4.23 24.88 23.42
C TYR A 124 3.29 25.94 23.99
N GLY A 125 3.27 26.09 25.32
CA GLY A 125 2.61 27.23 25.95
C GLY A 125 3.56 28.43 26.07
N ILE A 126 3.02 29.64 26.14
CA ILE A 126 3.75 30.84 26.58
C ILE A 126 3.17 31.25 27.93
N ASP A 127 4.01 31.28 28.97
CA ASP A 127 3.61 31.86 30.24
C ASP A 127 3.62 33.39 30.08
N HIS A 128 2.46 34.02 30.32
CA HIS A 128 2.33 35.48 30.35
C HIS A 128 2.47 36.02 31.78
N ASN A 129 3.31 35.39 32.60
CA ASN A 129 3.61 35.89 33.94
C ASN A 129 4.31 37.27 33.86
N PRO A 130 3.67 38.35 34.37
CA PRO A 130 4.20 39.70 34.25
C PRO A 130 5.49 39.95 35.06
N ALA A 131 5.87 39.04 35.97
CA ALA A 131 7.09 39.16 36.77
C ALA A 131 8.35 38.59 36.10
N MET A 132 8.19 37.66 35.14
CA MET A 132 9.32 37.00 34.48
C MET A 132 9.43 37.35 32.98
N GLY A 133 8.34 37.82 32.36
CA GLY A 133 8.28 38.02 30.91
C GLY A 133 7.91 36.72 30.19
N PRO A 134 7.74 36.75 28.85
CA PRO A 134 7.35 35.56 28.09
C PRO A 134 8.41 34.47 28.21
N HIS A 135 8.04 33.36 28.86
CA HIS A 135 8.87 32.16 28.95
C HIS A 135 8.12 30.95 28.39
N PRO A 136 8.82 30.04 27.69
CA PRO A 136 8.22 28.81 27.20
C PRO A 136 7.77 27.94 28.38
N LEU A 137 6.49 27.55 28.37
CA LEU A 137 5.91 26.60 29.32
C LEU A 137 6.43 25.16 29.06
N PRO A 138 6.28 24.24 30.03
CA PRO A 138 6.63 22.84 29.83
C PRO A 138 5.92 22.25 28.61
N LYS A 139 6.69 21.47 27.84
CA LYS A 139 6.25 20.71 26.68
C LYS A 139 5.16 19.72 27.10
N ILE A 140 3.94 19.88 26.59
CA ILE A 140 2.90 18.85 26.74
C ILE A 140 3.01 17.92 25.54
N GLU A 141 3.29 16.65 25.82
CA GLU A 141 3.41 15.59 24.83
C GLU A 141 2.19 14.69 24.92
N LYS A 142 1.45 14.58 23.83
CA LYS A 142 0.26 13.74 23.77
C LYS A 142 0.34 12.77 22.61
N ASP A 143 0.25 11.48 22.93
CA ASP A 143 0.05 10.43 21.96
C ASP A 143 -1.45 10.33 21.63
N ILE A 144 -1.78 10.53 20.36
CA ILE A 144 -3.13 10.40 19.83
C ILE A 144 -3.14 9.19 18.90
N TRP A 145 -3.93 8.18 19.23
CA TRP A 145 -4.07 6.96 18.46
C TRP A 145 -5.38 6.99 17.69
N SER A 146 -5.37 6.55 16.43
CA SER A 146 -6.60 6.46 15.64
C SER A 146 -6.55 5.38 14.56
N TRP A 147 -7.72 4.82 14.26
CA TRP A 147 -7.94 4.08 13.02
C TRP A 147 -8.37 5.05 11.93
N ARG A 148 -7.65 5.02 10.82
CA ARG A 148 -7.88 5.86 9.63
C ARG A 148 -8.36 4.97 8.49
N TYR A 149 -9.44 5.38 7.83
CA TYR A 149 -10.06 4.61 6.74
C TYR A 149 -9.87 5.38 5.43
N PHE A 150 -9.39 4.72 4.38
CA PHE A 150 -9.10 5.36 3.10
C PHE A 150 -9.75 4.63 1.92
N ALA A 151 -10.42 5.39 1.05
CA ALA A 151 -10.77 4.96 -0.28
C ALA A 151 -9.48 4.84 -1.10
N THR A 152 -9.22 3.68 -1.68
CA THR A 152 -8.06 3.48 -2.55
C THR A 152 -8.40 2.53 -3.67
N ASP A 153 -7.53 2.49 -4.66
CA ASP A 153 -7.59 1.50 -5.72
C ASP A 153 -6.81 0.25 -5.30
N GLN A 154 -7.18 -0.89 -5.85
CA GLN A 154 -6.51 -2.15 -5.60
C GLN A 154 -5.02 -2.03 -5.93
N GLY A 155 -4.17 -2.47 -4.99
CA GLY A 155 -2.72 -2.36 -5.09
C GLY A 155 -2.15 -0.96 -4.86
N VAL A 156 -2.96 0.06 -4.58
CA VAL A 156 -2.50 1.42 -4.25
C VAL A 156 -2.44 1.62 -2.74
N SER A 157 -1.22 1.86 -2.25
CA SER A 157 -0.98 2.16 -0.83
C SER A 157 -1.39 3.60 -0.48
N LYS A 158 -2.01 3.76 0.69
CA LYS A 158 -2.33 5.05 1.32
C LYS A 158 -1.44 5.35 2.52
N LEU A 159 -0.33 4.61 2.65
CA LEU A 159 0.64 4.85 3.71
C LEU A 159 1.22 6.26 3.58
N CYS A 160 1.21 7.00 4.69
CA CYS A 160 1.56 8.41 4.80
C CYS A 160 0.66 9.37 4.01
N ASP A 161 -0.52 8.92 3.59
CA ASP A 161 -1.61 9.82 3.22
C ASP A 161 -2.23 10.38 4.52
N LEU A 162 -2.31 11.70 4.60
CA LEU A 162 -2.85 12.41 5.78
C LEU A 162 -4.34 12.74 5.58
N GLU A 163 -4.82 12.71 4.34
CA GLU A 163 -6.21 12.98 3.98
C GLU A 163 -7.02 11.68 4.01
N ALA A 164 -7.45 11.30 5.22
CA ALA A 164 -8.35 10.16 5.38
C ALA A 164 -9.79 10.52 5.00
N LEU A 165 -10.62 9.49 4.79
CA LEU A 165 -12.06 9.68 4.80
C LEU A 165 -12.49 10.18 6.19
N SER A 166 -13.63 10.85 6.26
CA SER A 166 -14.21 11.44 7.48
C SER A 166 -14.56 10.44 8.61
N ALA A 167 -14.17 9.17 8.48
CA ALA A 167 -14.52 8.06 9.36
C ALA A 167 -13.39 7.67 10.34
N ASP A 168 -12.58 8.65 10.76
CA ASP A 168 -11.51 8.39 11.73
C ASP A 168 -12.09 7.99 13.09
N VAL A 169 -11.52 6.94 13.67
CA VAL A 169 -11.90 6.47 15.01
C VAL A 169 -10.73 6.68 15.96
N SER A 170 -10.86 7.68 16.82
CA SER A 170 -9.90 7.93 17.90
C SER A 170 -9.91 6.81 18.94
N LEU A 171 -8.73 6.47 19.43
CA LEU A 171 -8.50 5.46 20.45
C LEU A 171 -7.98 6.13 21.73
N GLU A 172 -8.47 5.67 22.88
CA GLU A 172 -8.08 6.23 24.18
C GLU A 172 -6.63 5.89 24.56
N LYS A 173 -6.07 4.82 23.99
CA LYS A 173 -4.72 4.30 24.30
C LYS A 173 -4.11 3.57 23.12
N ASP A 174 -2.81 3.31 23.19
CA ASP A 174 -2.10 2.45 22.24
C ASP A 174 -2.80 1.07 22.18
N PRO A 175 -3.34 0.66 21.01
CA PRO A 175 -4.04 -0.61 20.90
C PRO A 175 -3.08 -1.80 20.77
N ARG A 176 -1.77 -1.57 20.57
CA ARG A 176 -0.81 -2.63 20.25
C ARG A 176 -0.47 -3.46 21.49
N ASP A 177 -0.48 -4.78 21.33
CA ASP A 177 0.12 -5.70 22.28
C ASP A 177 1.50 -6.10 21.75
N SER A 178 2.55 -5.89 22.56
CA SER A 178 3.91 -6.32 22.21
C SER A 178 4.36 -5.81 20.82
N ASN A 179 4.09 -4.52 20.55
CA ASN A 179 4.34 -3.78 19.29
C ASN A 179 3.50 -4.20 18.07
N LYS A 180 2.53 -5.11 18.20
CA LYS A 180 1.69 -5.54 17.09
C LYS A 180 0.29 -4.94 17.20
N PRO A 181 -0.20 -4.22 16.18
CA PRO A 181 -1.58 -3.75 16.18
C PRO A 181 -2.56 -4.91 16.07
N PRO A 182 -3.64 -4.89 16.86
CA PRO A 182 -4.75 -5.80 16.66
C PRO A 182 -5.57 -5.35 15.43
N PHE A 183 -6.54 -6.15 15.00
CA PHE A 183 -7.46 -5.70 13.94
C PHE A 183 -8.49 -4.70 14.49
N PRO A 184 -8.89 -3.67 13.73
CA PRO A 184 -9.89 -2.70 14.18
C PRO A 184 -11.24 -3.40 14.42
N THR A 185 -11.82 -3.22 15.61
CA THR A 185 -13.13 -3.77 15.97
C THR A 185 -14.23 -2.72 15.89
N GLY A 186 -15.47 -3.18 15.81
CA GLY A 186 -16.65 -2.33 15.87
C GLY A 186 -17.34 -2.18 14.52
N THR A 187 -18.14 -1.12 14.41
CA THR A 187 -18.88 -0.77 13.19
C THR A 187 -18.56 0.66 12.82
N VAL A 188 -18.10 0.87 11.59
CA VAL A 188 -17.72 2.19 11.08
C VAL A 188 -18.45 2.45 9.78
N GLU A 189 -19.27 3.49 9.77
CA GLU A 189 -19.98 3.96 8.59
C GLU A 189 -19.08 4.89 7.78
N MET A 190 -18.89 4.59 6.49
CA MET A 190 -18.13 5.40 5.56
C MET A 190 -19.08 5.90 4.48
N LYS A 191 -19.23 7.22 4.43
CA LYS A 191 -19.98 7.88 3.37
C LYS A 191 -19.09 8.08 2.17
N ASP A 192 -19.67 7.85 0.98
CA ASP A 192 -19.01 8.14 -0.29
C ASP A 192 -17.67 7.38 -0.51
N LEU A 193 -17.58 6.14 -0.02
CA LEU A 193 -16.47 5.24 -0.34
C LEU A 193 -16.60 4.80 -1.80
N HIS A 194 -15.83 5.42 -2.71
CA HIS A 194 -15.95 5.19 -4.15
C HIS A 194 -17.35 5.47 -4.71
N GLY A 195 -17.99 6.55 -4.26
CA GLY A 195 -19.33 6.93 -4.74
C GLY A 195 -20.50 6.21 -4.06
N GLN A 196 -20.23 5.39 -3.03
CA GLN A 196 -21.25 4.58 -2.36
C GLN A 196 -21.06 4.57 -0.84
N ASP A 197 -22.17 4.44 -0.12
CA ASP A 197 -22.13 4.29 1.33
C ASP A 197 -21.81 2.84 1.70
N CYS A 198 -20.79 2.66 2.53
CA CYS A 198 -20.35 1.36 2.99
C CYS A 198 -20.19 1.34 4.50
N THR A 199 -20.20 0.15 5.09
CA THR A 199 -20.03 -0.07 6.53
C THR A 199 -18.99 -1.15 6.77
N TYR A 200 -17.92 -0.80 7.45
CA TYR A 200 -16.95 -1.78 7.96
C TYR A 200 -17.49 -2.37 9.25
N LYS A 201 -17.47 -3.71 9.37
CA LYS A 201 -17.92 -4.44 10.56
C LYS A 201 -16.88 -5.47 10.97
N ASN A 202 -16.53 -5.46 12.25
CA ASN A 202 -15.70 -6.49 12.85
C ASN A 202 -16.09 -6.75 14.31
N ALA A 203 -16.31 -8.03 14.63
CA ALA A 203 -16.77 -8.45 15.96
C ALA A 203 -15.61 -8.73 16.95
N ASP A 204 -14.39 -9.00 16.47
CA ASP A 204 -13.26 -9.36 17.34
C ASP A 204 -11.91 -8.88 16.81
N TRP A 205 -10.91 -8.86 17.69
CA TRP A 205 -9.56 -8.37 17.39
C TRP A 205 -8.72 -9.36 16.57
N GLY A 206 -9.22 -10.59 16.34
CA GLY A 206 -8.49 -11.70 15.73
C GLY A 206 -8.72 -11.83 14.23
N ASN A 207 -9.78 -11.24 13.69
CA ASN A 207 -10.09 -11.27 12.26
C ASN A 207 -10.04 -9.85 11.62
N PRO A 208 -9.78 -9.73 10.30
CA PRO A 208 -9.66 -8.44 9.62
C PRO A 208 -10.99 -7.70 9.36
N GLY A 209 -12.13 -8.29 9.69
CA GLY A 209 -13.46 -7.74 9.45
C GLY A 209 -13.99 -7.94 8.03
N THR A 210 -15.12 -7.28 7.75
CA THR A 210 -15.82 -7.32 6.47
C THR A 210 -16.38 -5.94 6.15
N LEU A 211 -16.21 -5.50 4.91
CA LEU A 211 -16.81 -4.27 4.38
C LEU A 211 -18.16 -4.60 3.73
N TRP A 212 -19.20 -3.87 4.09
CA TRP A 212 -20.55 -4.04 3.54
C TRP A 212 -20.92 -2.82 2.72
N CYS A 213 -21.10 -2.98 1.42
CA CYS A 213 -21.60 -1.92 0.54
C CYS A 213 -22.98 -2.35 0.04
N GLY A 214 -24.04 -1.84 0.68
CA GLY A 214 -25.39 -2.41 0.56
C GLY A 214 -25.46 -3.83 1.12
N ASP A 215 -26.01 -4.77 0.35
CA ASP A 215 -26.14 -6.19 0.74
C ASP A 215 -24.89 -7.03 0.40
N VAL A 216 -23.88 -6.43 -0.23
CA VAL A 216 -22.66 -7.13 -0.66
C VAL A 216 -21.62 -7.05 0.45
N GLY A 217 -21.24 -8.21 0.98
CA GLY A 217 -20.15 -8.37 1.93
C GLY A 217 -18.82 -8.65 1.22
N ILE A 218 -17.84 -7.80 1.45
CA ILE A 218 -16.48 -7.87 0.91
C ILE A 218 -15.54 -8.26 2.05
N ALA A 219 -14.96 -9.45 1.96
CA ALA A 219 -14.04 -9.95 2.96
C ALA A 219 -12.74 -9.12 2.97
N CYS A 220 -12.29 -8.74 4.17
CA CYS A 220 -11.04 -8.03 4.34
C CYS A 220 -9.91 -9.00 4.72
N ARG A 221 -8.67 -8.60 4.45
CA ARG A 221 -7.47 -9.34 4.83
C ARG A 221 -6.48 -8.44 5.59
N GLY A 222 -5.56 -9.06 6.30
CA GLY A 222 -4.46 -8.34 6.94
C GLY A 222 -3.46 -7.81 5.92
N GLU A 223 -2.98 -6.59 6.16
CA GLU A 223 -1.93 -5.96 5.35
C GLU A 223 -0.54 -6.51 5.68
N ASN A 224 0.38 -6.39 4.70
CA ASN A 224 1.71 -6.99 4.82
C ASN A 224 2.53 -6.41 5.98
N MET A 225 2.43 -5.10 6.21
CA MET A 225 3.15 -4.40 7.29
C MET A 225 2.42 -4.46 8.63
N LYS A 226 1.29 -5.18 8.75
CA LYS A 226 0.51 -5.24 9.99
C LYS A 226 1.36 -5.72 11.17
N ASN A 227 2.31 -6.63 10.94
CA ASN A 227 3.10 -7.24 12.01
C ASN A 227 4.51 -6.65 12.13
N ASP A 228 4.79 -5.57 11.41
CA ASP A 228 6.07 -4.86 11.53
C ASP A 228 6.22 -4.29 12.94
N VAL A 229 7.45 -4.34 13.46
CA VAL A 229 7.77 -3.89 14.82
C VAL A 229 7.69 -2.36 14.93
N GLU A 230 8.01 -1.66 13.84
CA GLU A 230 8.07 -0.21 13.79
C GLU A 230 6.98 0.33 12.86
N MET A 231 6.29 1.38 13.31
CA MET A 231 5.40 2.15 12.46
C MET A 231 6.23 3.03 11.52
N LYS A 232 5.71 3.29 10.32
CA LYS A 232 6.36 4.18 9.36
C LYS A 232 6.24 5.63 9.83
N ASP A 233 7.37 6.32 9.95
CA ASP A 233 7.39 7.78 10.12
C ASP A 233 6.94 8.47 8.82
N CYS A 234 5.86 9.25 8.93
CA CYS A 234 5.24 10.00 7.85
C CYS A 234 5.53 11.50 7.93
N GLY A 235 6.38 11.93 8.87
CA GLY A 235 6.77 13.32 9.05
C GLY A 235 5.74 14.15 9.81
N LYS A 236 5.83 15.47 9.62
CA LYS A 236 4.97 16.43 10.33
C LYS A 236 3.67 16.70 9.58
N MET A 237 2.58 16.80 10.32
CA MET A 237 1.25 17.12 9.78
C MET A 237 1.08 18.60 9.46
N ASP A 238 1.75 19.47 10.23
CA ASP A 238 1.79 20.92 10.06
C ASP A 238 3.18 21.41 10.51
N ASP A 239 3.72 22.46 9.89
CA ASP A 239 4.95 23.09 10.34
C ASP A 239 4.73 24.00 11.56
N ALA A 240 3.48 24.45 11.78
CA ALA A 240 3.09 25.33 12.88
C ALA A 240 2.82 24.57 14.21
N VAL A 241 2.54 23.28 14.13
CA VAL A 241 2.33 22.39 15.28
C VAL A 241 3.36 21.28 15.18
N ASP A 242 4.14 21.03 16.23
CA ASP A 242 5.10 19.91 16.24
C ASP A 242 4.34 18.56 16.38
N THR A 243 3.52 18.24 15.38
CA THR A 243 2.75 17.00 15.29
C THR A 243 3.46 16.05 14.34
N THR A 244 4.12 15.04 14.87
CA THR A 244 4.73 13.97 14.05
C THR A 244 3.77 12.80 13.92
N VAL A 245 3.62 12.28 12.71
CA VAL A 245 2.67 11.21 12.41
C VAL A 245 3.42 9.93 12.07
N TYR A 246 3.00 8.83 12.71
CA TYR A 246 3.43 7.48 12.38
C TYR A 246 2.24 6.66 11.94
N GLN A 247 2.41 5.83 10.91
CA GLN A 247 1.34 5.01 10.35
C GLN A 247 1.78 3.56 10.14
N GLN A 248 0.82 2.64 10.27
CA GLN A 248 1.00 1.23 9.98
C GLN A 248 -0.28 0.68 9.32
N PRO A 249 -0.23 0.16 8.09
CA PRO A 249 -1.40 -0.41 7.44
C PRO A 249 -1.73 -1.77 8.07
N VAL A 250 -3.02 -2.00 8.35
CA VAL A 250 -3.48 -3.16 9.13
C VAL A 250 -4.47 -4.02 8.36
N VAL A 251 -5.41 -3.40 7.63
CA VAL A 251 -6.47 -4.11 6.90
C VAL A 251 -6.57 -3.58 5.47
N VAL A 252 -6.86 -4.47 4.53
CA VAL A 252 -7.31 -4.13 3.17
C VAL A 252 -8.53 -4.98 2.77
N CYS A 253 -9.52 -4.35 2.14
CA CYS A 253 -10.68 -5.01 1.54
C CYS A 253 -10.71 -4.61 0.06
N GLU A 254 -10.68 -5.57 -0.87
CA GLU A 254 -10.59 -5.30 -2.32
C GLU A 254 -11.75 -6.00 -3.05
N TRP A 255 -12.35 -5.34 -4.05
CA TRP A 255 -13.48 -5.87 -4.82
C TRP A 255 -13.61 -5.28 -6.23
#